data_AF-A0A954NUS5-F1
#
_entry.id   AF-A0A954NUS5-F1
#
_cell.length_a   1.000
_cell.length_b   1.000
_cell.length_c   1.000
_cell.angle_alpha   90.00
_cell.angle_beta   90.00
_cell.angle_gamma   90.00
#
_symmetry.space_group_name_H-M   'P 1'
#
loop_
_entity.id
_entity.type
_entity.pdbx_description
1 polymer ?
#
loop_
_entity_poly.entity_id
_entity_poly.type
_entity_poly.pdbx_seq_one_letter_code
_entity_poly.pdbx_strand_id
1 'polypeptide(L)'
;MKHVPQQRQTRLRSGISVAEVVIAATGVSVLSVIGITTVCLLMTAEQRAMESIVVDRTIAELADELRQDAHTSLSAEINDDGTELNLRQASETLITYACTSDGIHRSDATERNEDFHLPFGQSRFELSETGRLITCRHERDPTLEMSFFEPNETTAQPRRKYRIDAALLASDKSQE
;
A
#
# COMPACT_ATOMS: atom_id res chain seq x y z
N MET A 1 -20.78 89.69 -18.46
CA MET A 1 -21.19 88.46 -17.73
C MET A 1 -20.97 87.27 -18.65
N LYS A 2 -19.98 86.42 -18.36
CA LYS A 2 -19.66 85.21 -19.14
C LYS A 2 -20.49 84.05 -18.59
N HIS A 3 -21.43 83.52 -19.37
CA HIS A 3 -22.11 82.28 -19.04
C HIS A 3 -21.11 81.12 -19.20
N VAL A 4 -20.72 80.52 -18.08
CA VAL A 4 -19.98 79.26 -18.04
C VAL A 4 -20.99 78.14 -18.25
N PRO A 5 -20.92 77.34 -19.34
CA PRO A 5 -21.78 76.19 -19.49
C PRO A 5 -21.32 75.11 -18.50
N GLN A 6 -22.18 74.79 -17.53
CA GLN A 6 -22.02 73.59 -16.70
C GLN A 6 -22.15 72.35 -17.60
N GLN A 7 -21.01 71.72 -17.90
CA GLN A 7 -21.00 70.39 -18.49
C GLN A 7 -21.60 69.40 -17.49
N ARG A 8 -22.85 69.00 -17.74
CA ARG A 8 -23.46 67.84 -17.09
C ARG A 8 -22.69 66.59 -17.54
N GLN A 9 -21.82 66.09 -16.67
CA GLN A 9 -21.28 64.74 -16.79
C GLN A 9 -22.43 63.75 -16.59
N THR A 10 -23.00 63.27 -17.69
CA THR A 10 -23.86 62.09 -17.69
C THR A 10 -23.00 60.91 -17.30
N ARG A 11 -23.06 60.50 -16.02
CA ARG A 11 -22.53 59.19 -15.60
C ARG A 11 -23.31 58.13 -16.37
N LEU A 12 -22.71 57.59 -17.43
CA LEU A 12 -23.20 56.39 -18.09
C LEU A 12 -23.29 55.30 -17.02
N ARG A 13 -24.53 54.93 -16.65
CA ARG A 13 -24.79 53.73 -15.87
C ARG A 13 -24.47 52.55 -16.78
N SER A 14 -23.23 52.06 -16.70
CA SER A 14 -22.84 50.79 -17.28
C SER A 14 -23.53 49.68 -16.47
N GLY A 15 -24.61 49.13 -17.00
CA GLY A 15 -25.24 47.93 -16.45
C GLY A 15 -24.52 46.69 -16.96
N ILE A 16 -24.24 45.75 -16.07
CA ILE A 16 -23.68 44.44 -16.45
C ILE A 16 -24.69 43.73 -17.35
N SER A 17 -24.23 43.27 -18.51
CA SER A 17 -25.08 42.54 -19.45
C SER A 17 -25.40 41.15 -18.92
N VAL A 18 -26.61 40.65 -19.16
CA VAL A 18 -27.00 39.26 -18.82
C VAL A 18 -26.02 38.26 -19.44
N ALA A 19 -25.51 38.54 -20.64
CA ALA A 19 -24.51 37.71 -21.30
C ALA A 19 -23.19 37.64 -20.51
N GLU A 20 -22.73 38.75 -19.92
CA GLU A 20 -21.52 38.78 -19.09
C GLU A 20 -21.70 37.93 -17.83
N VAL A 21 -22.88 37.98 -17.20
CA VAL A 21 -23.17 37.16 -16.01
C VAL A 21 -23.19 35.67 -16.36
N VAL A 22 -23.77 35.27 -17.49
CA VAL A 22 -23.81 33.86 -17.91
C VAL A 22 -22.41 33.34 -18.22
N ILE A 23 -21.58 34.13 -18.90
CA ILE A 23 -20.18 33.77 -19.18
C ILE A 23 -19.39 33.63 -17.87
N ALA A 24 -19.54 34.59 -16.94
CA ALA A 24 -18.89 34.53 -15.65
C ALA A 24 -19.34 33.30 -14.83
N ALA A 25 -20.64 33.02 -14.77
CA ALA A 25 -21.18 31.87 -14.05
C ALA A 25 -20.70 30.54 -14.65
N THR A 26 -20.63 30.43 -15.98
CA THR A 26 -20.09 29.25 -16.67
C THR A 26 -18.60 29.08 -16.36
N GLY A 27 -17.82 30.16 -16.41
CA GLY A 27 -16.40 30.13 -16.07
C GLY A 27 -16.14 29.68 -14.64
N VAL A 28 -16.90 30.22 -13.67
CA VAL A 28 -16.82 29.80 -12.26
C VAL A 28 -17.19 28.32 -12.13
N SER A 29 -18.24 27.85 -12.80
CA SER A 29 -18.68 26.45 -12.75
C SER A 29 -17.60 25.49 -13.26
N VAL A 30 -16.96 25.80 -14.38
CA VAL A 30 -15.87 25.00 -14.94
C VAL A 30 -14.67 24.95 -13.98
N LEU A 31 -14.28 26.10 -13.43
CA LEU A 31 -13.20 26.17 -12.44
C LEU A 31 -13.52 25.36 -11.18
N SER A 32 -14.78 25.38 -10.72
CA SER A 32 -15.22 24.57 -9.58
C SER A 32 -15.09 23.07 -9.86
N VAL A 33 -15.49 22.59 -11.03
CA VAL A 33 -15.38 21.18 -11.42
C VAL A 33 -13.91 20.74 -11.47
N ILE A 34 -13.04 21.55 -12.08
CA ILE A 34 -11.59 21.29 -12.14
C ILE A 34 -11.00 21.23 -10.73
N GLY A 35 -11.36 22.19 -9.85
CA GLY A 35 -10.92 22.21 -8.46
C GLY A 35 -11.30 20.95 -7.70
N ILE A 36 -12.58 20.56 -7.75
CA ILE A 36 -13.09 19.35 -7.08
C ILE A 36 -12.37 18.10 -7.61
N THR A 37 -12.23 17.98 -8.93
CA THR A 37 -11.56 16.83 -9.56
C THR A 37 -10.12 16.74 -9.10
N THR A 38 -9.41 17.86 -9.02
CA THR A 38 -8.02 17.91 -8.58
C THR A 38 -7.89 17.47 -7.12
N VAL A 39 -8.79 17.92 -6.24
CA VAL A 39 -8.80 17.48 -4.83
C VAL A 39 -9.08 15.99 -4.73
N CYS A 40 -10.04 15.44 -5.48
CA CYS A 40 -10.32 14.01 -5.49
C CYS A 40 -9.11 13.19 -5.96
N LEU A 41 -8.40 13.66 -6.99
CA LEU A 41 -7.19 13.01 -7.48
C LEU A 41 -6.07 13.04 -6.43
N LEU A 42 -5.87 14.16 -5.75
CA LEU A 42 -4.88 14.28 -4.68
C LEU A 42 -5.20 13.37 -3.49
N MET A 43 -6.46 13.34 -3.04
CA MET A 43 -6.88 12.44 -1.96
C MET A 43 -6.67 10.97 -2.33
N THR A 44 -6.97 10.59 -3.56
CA THR A 44 -6.73 9.21 -4.05
C THR A 44 -5.24 8.88 -4.09
N ALA A 45 -4.40 9.83 -4.52
CA ALA A 45 -2.95 9.66 -4.53
C ALA A 45 -2.39 9.54 -3.10
N GLU A 46 -2.90 10.33 -2.16
CA GLU A 46 -2.51 10.30 -0.75
C GLU A 46 -2.89 8.96 -0.09
N GLN A 47 -4.12 8.47 -0.31
CA GLN A 47 -4.56 7.17 0.19
C GLN A 47 -3.64 6.04 -0.29
N ARG A 48 -3.32 6.01 -1.60
CA ARG A 48 -2.40 5.02 -2.18
C ARG A 48 -0.98 5.12 -1.60
N ALA A 49 -0.49 6.33 -1.38
CA ALA A 49 0.82 6.54 -0.77
C ALA A 49 0.86 6.05 0.68
N MET A 50 -0.20 6.33 1.45
CA MET A 50 -0.32 5.87 2.83
C MET A 50 -0.39 4.35 2.92
N GLU A 51 -1.19 3.70 2.08
CA GLU A 51 -1.25 2.24 1.99
C GLU A 51 0.11 1.62 1.64
N SER A 52 0.84 2.21 0.69
CA SER A 52 2.20 1.76 0.35
C SER A 52 3.12 1.80 1.56
N ILE A 53 3.10 2.89 2.33
CA ILE A 53 3.96 3.06 3.50
C ILE A 53 3.61 2.03 4.58
N VAL A 54 2.32 1.77 4.79
CA VAL A 54 1.86 0.75 5.75
C VAL A 54 2.38 -0.64 5.33
N VAL A 55 2.21 -1.02 4.06
CA VAL A 55 2.71 -2.32 3.56
C VAL A 55 4.23 -2.44 3.69
N ASP A 56 4.98 -1.41 3.29
CA ASP A 56 6.44 -1.43 3.38
C ASP A 56 6.92 -1.57 4.84
N ARG A 57 6.22 -0.91 5.79
CA ARG A 57 6.47 -1.06 7.22
C ARG A 57 6.15 -2.47 7.72
N THR A 58 4.99 -3.02 7.37
CA THR A 58 4.59 -4.38 7.78
C THR A 58 5.54 -5.44 7.22
N ILE A 59 6.03 -5.27 5.99
CA ILE A 59 7.05 -6.14 5.40
C ILE A 59 8.36 -6.06 6.18
N ALA A 60 8.77 -4.88 6.64
CA ALA A 60 9.96 -4.72 7.46
C ALA A 60 9.81 -5.39 8.84
N GLU A 61 8.67 -5.19 9.52
CA GLU A 61 8.36 -5.82 10.80
C GLU A 61 8.32 -7.35 10.68
N LEU A 62 7.65 -7.88 9.65
CA LEU A 62 7.65 -9.30 9.32
C LEU A 62 9.07 -9.82 9.05
N ALA A 63 9.89 -9.06 8.32
CA ALA A 63 11.24 -9.48 8.00
C ALA A 63 12.13 -9.60 9.24
N ASP A 64 11.98 -8.69 10.20
CA ASP A 64 12.75 -8.70 11.42
C ASP A 64 12.32 -9.85 12.35
N GLU A 65 11.01 -10.04 12.57
CA GLU A 65 10.49 -11.16 13.36
C GLU A 65 10.84 -12.51 12.72
N LEU A 66 10.65 -12.68 11.40
CA LEU A 66 11.00 -13.91 10.70
C LEU A 66 12.49 -14.24 10.80
N ARG A 67 13.38 -13.23 10.70
CA ARG A 67 14.82 -13.44 10.87
C ARG A 67 15.17 -13.85 12.28
N GLN A 68 14.56 -13.21 13.28
CA GLN A 68 14.79 -13.54 14.67
C GLN A 68 14.34 -14.97 15.01
N ASP A 69 13.15 -15.35 14.54
CA ASP A 69 12.60 -16.68 14.74
C ASP A 69 13.40 -17.74 13.98
N ALA A 70 13.76 -17.49 12.71
CA ALA A 70 14.62 -18.39 11.94
C ALA A 70 15.98 -18.57 12.62
N HIS A 71 16.59 -17.50 13.14
CA HIS A 71 17.90 -17.56 13.79
C HIS A 71 17.88 -18.38 15.08
N THR A 72 16.75 -18.40 15.80
CA THR A 72 16.58 -19.19 17.03
C THR A 72 16.06 -20.61 16.79
N SER A 73 15.72 -20.93 15.54
CA SER A 73 15.14 -22.21 15.15
C SER A 73 16.20 -23.23 14.73
N LEU A 74 15.97 -24.48 15.10
CA LEU A 74 16.79 -25.64 14.74
C LEU A 74 16.40 -26.23 13.38
N SER A 75 15.11 -26.16 13.05
CA SER A 75 14.57 -26.67 11.80
C SER A 75 13.42 -25.80 11.29
N ALA A 76 13.22 -25.86 9.98
CA ALA A 76 12.10 -25.24 9.29
C ALA A 76 11.44 -26.28 8.39
N GLU A 77 10.12 -26.33 8.43
CA GLU A 77 9.28 -27.17 7.58
C GLU A 77 8.27 -26.27 6.89
N ILE A 78 8.05 -26.51 5.60
CA ILE A 78 7.07 -25.78 4.80
C ILE A 78 6.07 -26.80 4.26
N ASN A 79 4.78 -26.46 4.24
CA ASN A 79 3.78 -27.30 3.62
C ASN A 79 3.96 -27.36 2.08
N ASP A 80 3.34 -28.33 1.42
CA ASP A 80 3.52 -28.56 -0.02
C ASP A 80 3.16 -27.34 -0.89
N ASP A 81 2.20 -26.53 -0.43
CA ASP A 81 1.73 -25.34 -1.15
C ASP A 81 2.53 -24.06 -0.83
N GLY A 82 3.45 -24.11 0.13
CA GLY A 82 4.23 -22.96 0.59
C GLY A 82 3.42 -21.90 1.34
N THR A 83 2.21 -22.21 1.80
CA THR A 83 1.34 -21.28 2.53
C THR A 83 1.52 -21.35 4.04
N GLU A 84 2.27 -22.33 4.55
CA GLU A 84 2.53 -22.49 5.98
C GLU A 84 4.02 -22.80 6.20
N LEU A 85 4.63 -22.10 7.14
CA LEU A 85 5.99 -22.30 7.60
C LEU A 85 5.97 -22.63 9.10
N ASN A 86 6.54 -23.77 9.44
CA ASN A 86 6.68 -24.27 10.80
C ASN A 86 8.16 -24.23 11.21
N LEU A 87 8.46 -23.45 12.26
CA LEU A 87 9.79 -23.27 12.81
C LEU A 87 9.85 -23.94 14.19
N ARG A 88 10.79 -24.87 14.37
CA ARG A 88 11.01 -25.54 15.66
C ARG A 88 12.22 -24.96 16.37
N GLN A 89 12.00 -24.34 17.52
CA GLN A 89 13.05 -23.78 18.36
C GLN A 89 13.74 -24.85 19.21
N ALA A 90 14.90 -24.50 19.79
CA ALA A 90 15.64 -25.39 20.68
C ALA A 90 14.89 -25.76 21.96
N SER A 91 13.92 -24.94 22.38
CA SER A 91 13.02 -25.20 23.52
C SER A 91 11.85 -26.14 23.19
N GLU A 92 11.84 -26.77 22.01
CA GLU A 92 10.71 -27.51 21.45
C GLU A 92 9.45 -26.65 21.18
N THR A 93 9.56 -25.33 21.31
CA THR A 93 8.50 -24.40 20.92
C THR A 93 8.32 -24.44 19.40
N LEU A 94 7.07 -24.59 18.96
CA LEU A 94 6.67 -24.48 17.55
C LEU A 94 6.14 -23.08 17.27
N ILE A 95 6.70 -22.43 16.26
CA ILE A 95 6.21 -21.17 15.71
C ILE A 95 5.66 -21.46 14.32
N THR A 96 4.42 -21.07 14.07
CA THR A 96 3.74 -21.30 12.81
C THR A 96 3.40 -19.96 12.17
N TYR A 97 3.86 -19.78 10.94
CA TYR A 97 3.47 -18.69 10.06
C TYR A 97 2.51 -19.22 8.99
N ALA A 98 1.29 -18.71 8.97
CA ALA A 98 0.27 -19.09 8.00
C ALA A 98 -0.05 -17.90 7.07
N CYS A 99 0.08 -18.10 5.76
CA CYS A 99 -0.38 -17.17 4.75
C CYS A 99 -1.91 -17.21 4.69
N THR A 100 -2.55 -16.05 4.87
CA THR A 100 -3.99 -15.85 4.74
C THR A 100 -4.29 -14.94 3.55
N SER A 101 -5.56 -14.72 3.24
CA SER A 101 -5.97 -13.74 2.22
C SER A 101 -5.68 -12.29 2.59
N ASP A 102 -5.52 -12.01 3.88
CA ASP A 102 -5.31 -10.65 4.42
C ASP A 102 -3.83 -10.39 4.79
N GLY A 103 -3.00 -11.43 4.79
CA GLY A 103 -1.58 -11.29 5.10
C GLY A 103 -0.95 -12.56 5.64
N ILE A 104 -0.15 -12.43 6.69
CA ILE A 104 0.51 -13.57 7.34
C ILE A 104 0.20 -13.54 8.83
N HIS A 105 -0.29 -14.66 9.36
CA HIS A 105 -0.53 -14.85 10.78
C HIS A 105 0.62 -15.65 11.40
N ARG A 106 1.27 -15.09 12.41
CA ARG A 106 2.26 -15.78 13.24
C ARG A 106 1.58 -16.22 14.53
N SER A 107 1.76 -17.48 14.90
CA SER A 107 1.31 -18.04 16.16
C SER A 107 2.42 -18.87 16.81
N ASP A 108 2.48 -18.88 18.13
CA ASP A 108 3.37 -19.77 18.88
C ASP A 108 2.65 -20.45 20.05
N ALA A 109 3.25 -21.53 20.56
CA ALA A 109 2.70 -22.28 21.69
C ALA A 109 2.60 -21.46 22.99
N THR A 110 3.18 -20.26 23.05
CA THR A 110 3.09 -19.34 24.18
C THR A 110 1.98 -18.30 24.04
N GLU A 111 1.06 -18.51 23.09
CA GLU A 111 -0.09 -17.64 22.79
C GLU A 111 0.28 -16.24 22.27
N ARG A 112 1.53 -16.01 21.84
CA ARG A 112 1.87 -14.78 21.11
C ARG A 112 1.39 -14.93 19.67
N ASN A 113 0.29 -14.24 19.39
CA ASN A 113 -0.31 -14.16 18.05
C ASN A 113 -0.04 -12.78 17.46
N GLU A 114 0.46 -12.75 16.24
CA GLU A 114 0.76 -11.51 15.51
C GLU A 114 0.25 -11.60 14.07
N ASP A 115 -0.42 -10.53 13.65
CA ASP A 115 -1.00 -10.41 12.31
C ASP A 115 -0.21 -9.38 11.49
N PHE A 116 0.38 -9.84 10.39
CA PHE A 116 1.06 -9.00 9.41
C PHE A 116 0.10 -8.75 8.24
N HIS A 117 -0.67 -7.67 8.32
CA HIS A 117 -1.64 -7.30 7.27
C HIS A 117 -0.94 -6.89 5.97
N LEU A 118 -1.10 -7.71 4.93
CA LEU A 118 -0.54 -7.52 3.60
C LEU A 118 -1.66 -7.65 2.57
N PRO A 119 -2.49 -6.61 2.40
CA PRO A 119 -3.69 -6.70 1.59
C PRO A 119 -3.35 -6.81 0.09
N PHE A 120 -4.28 -7.40 -0.66
CA PHE A 120 -4.25 -7.48 -2.13
C PHE A 120 -3.04 -8.22 -2.71
N GLY A 121 -2.56 -9.25 -2.03
CA GLY A 121 -1.44 -10.05 -2.53
C GLY A 121 -1.50 -11.51 -2.13
N GLN A 122 -0.52 -12.27 -2.62
CA GLN A 122 -0.31 -13.66 -2.26
C GLN A 122 1.09 -13.80 -1.66
N SER A 123 1.13 -14.38 -0.46
CA SER A 123 2.36 -14.71 0.25
C SER A 123 2.68 -16.19 0.10
N ARG A 124 3.95 -16.52 -0.12
CA ARG A 124 4.44 -17.91 -0.19
C ARG A 124 5.83 -18.01 0.43
N PHE A 125 6.05 -19.08 1.17
CA PHE A 125 7.34 -19.47 1.71
C PHE A 125 8.02 -20.48 0.78
N GLU A 126 9.34 -20.33 0.66
CA GLU A 126 10.22 -21.25 -0.06
C GLU A 126 11.40 -21.59 0.85
N LEU A 127 11.82 -22.86 0.87
CA LEU A 127 13.03 -23.29 1.56
C LEU A 127 14.09 -23.62 0.51
N SER A 128 15.32 -23.12 0.72
CA SER A 128 16.46 -23.51 -0.10
C SER A 128 16.71 -25.02 -0.03
N GLU A 129 17.31 -25.60 -1.07
CA GLU A 129 17.76 -27.01 -1.10
C GLU A 129 18.63 -27.39 0.10
N THR A 130 19.35 -26.43 0.67
CA THR A 130 20.18 -26.63 1.88
C THR A 130 19.38 -26.74 3.17
N GLY A 131 18.08 -26.41 3.13
CA GLY A 131 17.20 -26.29 4.30
C GLY A 131 17.49 -25.06 5.17
N ARG A 132 18.50 -24.26 4.85
CA ARG A 132 19.02 -23.20 5.75
C ARG A 132 18.53 -21.80 5.45
N LEU A 133 18.05 -21.55 4.24
CA LEU A 133 17.55 -20.24 3.83
C LEU A 133 16.05 -20.34 3.59
N ILE A 134 15.29 -19.61 4.39
CA ILE A 134 13.85 -19.41 4.24
C ILE A 134 13.67 -18.13 3.43
N THR A 135 12.86 -18.21 2.38
CA THR A 135 12.46 -17.06 1.57
C THR A 135 10.95 -16.87 1.69
N CYS A 136 10.51 -15.72 2.18
CA CYS A 136 9.12 -15.30 2.08
C CYS A 136 8.97 -14.36 0.88
N ARG A 137 8.08 -14.72 -0.05
CA ARG A 137 7.72 -13.91 -1.21
C ARG A 137 6.31 -13.40 -1.05
N HIS A 138 6.12 -12.11 -1.28
CA HIS A 138 4.79 -11.50 -1.36
C HIS A 138 4.66 -10.78 -2.71
N GLU A 139 3.68 -11.20 -3.52
CA GLU A 139 3.35 -10.56 -4.80
C GLU A 139 1.98 -9.90 -4.68
N ARG A 140 1.95 -8.57 -4.85
CA ARG A 140 0.72 -7.78 -4.86
C ARG A 140 0.06 -7.85 -6.23
N ASP A 141 -1.24 -8.13 -6.26
CA ASP A 141 -2.04 -8.12 -7.49
C ASP A 141 -2.71 -6.74 -7.67
N PRO A 142 -2.22 -5.89 -8.59
CA PRO A 142 -2.76 -4.56 -8.81
C PRO A 142 -4.18 -4.57 -9.41
N THR A 143 -4.67 -5.72 -9.89
CA THR A 143 -6.03 -5.81 -10.47
C THR A 143 -7.11 -5.84 -9.40
N LEU A 144 -6.79 -6.30 -8.19
CA LEU A 144 -7.73 -6.33 -7.07
C LEU A 144 -8.01 -4.94 -6.47
N GLU A 145 -7.11 -3.98 -6.69
CA GLU A 145 -7.27 -2.58 -6.23
C GLU A 145 -8.26 -1.77 -7.08
N MET A 146 -8.54 -2.17 -8.31
CA MET A 146 -9.22 -1.32 -9.30
C MET A 146 -10.73 -1.59 -9.45
N SER A 147 -11.34 -2.41 -8.59
CA SER A 147 -12.76 -2.77 -8.73
C SER A 147 -13.77 -1.62 -8.48
N PHE A 148 -13.32 -0.42 -8.10
CA PHE A 148 -14.18 0.74 -7.83
C PHE A 148 -14.20 1.84 -8.91
N PHE A 149 -13.35 1.78 -9.94
CA PHE A 149 -13.33 2.79 -11.02
C PHE A 149 -13.23 2.11 -12.39
N GLU A 150 -14.12 2.50 -13.32
CA GLU A 150 -14.08 2.01 -14.71
C GLU A 150 -12.68 2.18 -15.32
N PRO A 151 -12.21 1.20 -16.11
CA PRO A 151 -10.83 1.14 -16.56
C PRO A 151 -10.61 2.19 -17.65
N ASN A 152 -9.89 3.26 -17.34
CA ASN A 152 -9.11 3.93 -18.37
C ASN A 152 -7.88 3.05 -18.63
N GLU A 153 -7.82 2.47 -19.82
CA GLU A 153 -6.65 1.75 -20.31
C GLU A 153 -5.39 2.60 -20.09
N THR A 154 -4.29 1.92 -19.77
CA THR A 154 -2.91 2.45 -19.84
C THR A 154 -2.34 3.07 -18.56
N THR A 155 -2.28 2.30 -17.47
CA THR A 155 -1.03 2.25 -16.68
C THR A 155 -1.00 0.95 -15.88
N ALA A 156 -0.46 -0.12 -16.48
CA ALA A 156 -0.10 -1.31 -15.72
C ALA A 156 0.95 -0.89 -14.68
N GLN A 157 0.55 -0.70 -13.44
CA GLN A 157 1.52 -0.45 -12.37
C GLN A 157 2.43 -1.68 -12.24
N PRO A 158 3.74 -1.50 -12.06
CA PRO A 158 4.66 -2.62 -11.90
C PRO A 158 4.24 -3.41 -10.66
N ARG A 159 4.02 -4.72 -10.83
CA ARG A 159 3.78 -5.63 -9.71
C ARG A 159 4.92 -5.48 -8.72
N ARG A 160 4.60 -5.06 -7.50
CA ARG A 160 5.59 -5.01 -6.42
C ARG A 160 5.79 -6.41 -5.90
N LYS A 161 7.05 -6.86 -5.95
CA LYS A 161 7.48 -8.15 -5.43
C LYS A 161 8.37 -7.89 -4.22
N TYR A 162 7.94 -8.38 -3.08
CA TYR A 162 8.70 -8.32 -1.84
C TYR A 162 9.35 -9.68 -1.61
N ARG A 163 10.61 -9.65 -1.22
CA ARG A 163 11.40 -10.84 -0.90
C ARG A 163 12.09 -10.63 0.43
N ILE A 164 11.81 -11.53 1.37
CA ILE A 164 12.43 -11.58 2.69
C ILE A 164 13.24 -12.86 2.76
N ASP A 165 14.52 -12.74 3.03
CA ASP A 165 15.41 -13.88 3.23
C ASP A 165 15.80 -13.96 4.70
N ALA A 166 15.69 -15.16 5.29
CA ALA A 166 16.03 -15.46 6.68
C ALA A 166 16.83 -16.77 6.76
N ALA A 167 17.94 -16.75 7.51
CA ALA A 167 18.83 -17.91 7.63
C ALA A 167 18.66 -18.60 8.99
N LEU A 168 18.55 -19.93 8.97
CA LEU A 168 18.58 -20.76 10.17
C LEU A 168 19.99 -20.77 10.79
N LEU A 169 20.07 -20.99 12.11
CA LEU A 169 21.36 -21.23 12.76
C LEU A 169 21.98 -22.51 12.17
N ALA A 170 23.23 -22.44 11.74
CA ALA A 170 23.94 -23.63 11.31
C ALA A 170 24.15 -24.55 12.53
N SER A 171 23.41 -25.66 12.61
CA SER A 171 23.77 -26.73 13.53
C SER A 171 25.13 -27.27 13.04
N ASP A 172 26.17 -26.95 13.79
CA ASP A 172 27.53 -27.38 13.54
C ASP A 172 27.56 -28.91 13.64
N LYS A 173 27.46 -29.61 12.51
CA LYS A 173 27.56 -31.09 12.41
C LYS A 173 29.01 -31.56 12.63
N SER A 174 29.72 -30.95 13.58
CA SER A 174 31.14 -31.20 13.86
C SER A 174 31.36 -32.13 15.07
N GLN A 175 30.37 -32.94 15.45
CA GLN A 175 30.52 -33.99 16.46
C GLN A 175 29.79 -35.28 16.04
N GLU A 176 30.31 -35.97 15.03
CA GLU A 176 30.19 -37.43 14.90
C GLU A 176 31.43 -38.00 14.19
#